data_AF-A0A7C4T2J9-F1
#
_entry.id   AF-A0A7C4T2J9-F1
#
_cell.length_a   1.000
_cell.length_b   1.000
_cell.length_c   1.000
_cell.angle_alpha   90.00
_cell.angle_beta   90.00
_cell.angle_gamma   90.00
#
_symmetry.space_group_name_H-M   'P 1'
#
loop_
_entity.id
_entity.type
_entity.pdbx_description
1 polymer ?
#
loop_
_entity_poly.entity_id
_entity_poly.type
_entity_poly.pdbx_seq_one_letter_code
_entity_poly.pdbx_strand_id
1 'polypeptide(L)'
;MMFAEEACKDQPVTQGLWKVLIVDDEEEVHHVTKLVLSDFIFNSRKIEFLSAYSEAEARNLLNRHNDIAVVLLDVVMERDDSGLKLVRYIREELKNHLVRIILRTGQPGRAPESNVILEYDINDYKEKTELTAQKLFTTMVATIRSYRDIVTIDKSRKGLEKIIKASSRIFEIQSLKRFASGVLEQLCSLLNMENDAVYSTIGGVTAAREDDGFTI
;
A
#
# COMPACT_ATOMS: atom_id res chain seq x y z
N MET A 1 -14.01 -11.04 41.07
CA MET A 1 -13.42 -10.39 39.89
C MET A 1 -14.33 -10.67 38.72
N MET A 2 -15.06 -9.66 38.27
CA MET A 2 -15.96 -9.76 37.12
C MET A 2 -15.14 -9.33 35.90
N PHE A 3 -14.70 -10.29 35.08
CA PHE A 3 -14.06 -9.99 33.81
C PHE A 3 -15.14 -9.48 32.86
N ALA A 4 -15.06 -8.20 32.48
CA ALA A 4 -15.86 -7.65 31.42
C ALA A 4 -15.41 -8.29 30.10
N GLU A 5 -16.30 -9.05 29.45
CA GLU A 5 -16.15 -9.39 28.04
C GLU A 5 -16.22 -8.09 27.24
N GLU A 6 -15.06 -7.55 26.87
CA GLU A 6 -14.98 -6.61 25.77
C GLU A 6 -15.34 -7.38 24.50
N ALA A 7 -16.61 -7.30 24.12
CA ALA A 7 -17.08 -7.74 22.83
C ALA A 7 -16.30 -6.97 21.76
N CYS A 8 -15.35 -7.65 21.11
CA CYS A 8 -14.77 -7.22 19.85
C CYS A 8 -15.94 -7.02 18.89
N LYS A 9 -16.29 -5.76 18.62
CA LYS A 9 -17.28 -5.42 17.60
C LYS A 9 -16.69 -5.83 16.27
N ASP A 10 -16.97 -7.06 15.83
CA ASP A 10 -16.80 -7.49 14.45
C ASP A 10 -17.70 -6.59 13.59
N GLN A 11 -17.11 -5.49 13.10
CA GLN A 11 -17.70 -4.76 12.00
C GLN A 11 -17.73 -5.73 10.81
N PRO A 12 -18.86 -5.88 10.12
CA PRO A 12 -18.90 -6.68 8.90
C PRO A 12 -17.90 -6.06 7.93
N VAL A 13 -16.83 -6.80 7.62
CA VAL A 13 -15.88 -6.41 6.58
C VAL A 13 -16.70 -6.32 5.30
N THR A 14 -17.06 -5.11 4.87
CA THR A 14 -17.61 -4.86 3.53
C THR A 14 -16.66 -5.51 2.55
N GLN A 15 -17.04 -6.65 2.00
CA GLN A 15 -16.21 -7.39 1.07
C GLN A 15 -16.22 -6.61 -0.26
N GLY A 16 -15.30 -5.65 -0.36
CA GLY A 16 -15.16 -4.80 -1.54
C GLY A 16 -14.87 -5.61 -2.80
N LEU A 17 -15.20 -5.05 -3.96
CA LEU A 17 -15.00 -5.69 -5.26
C LEU A 17 -13.51 -5.70 -5.66
N TRP A 18 -13.11 -6.70 -6.44
CA TRP A 18 -11.80 -6.71 -7.09
C TRP A 18 -11.86 -5.83 -8.34
N LYS A 19 -11.21 -4.67 -8.32
CA LYS A 19 -11.14 -3.81 -9.50
C LYS A 19 -10.18 -4.35 -10.53
N VAL A 20 -10.70 -4.62 -11.72
CA VAL A 20 -9.94 -5.10 -12.87
C VAL A 20 -10.09 -4.08 -14.00
N LEU A 21 -8.98 -3.49 -14.41
CA LEU A 21 -8.92 -2.57 -15.54
C LEU A 21 -8.66 -3.36 -16.82
N ILE A 22 -9.51 -3.21 -17.82
CA ILE A 22 -9.31 -3.71 -19.18
C ILE A 22 -8.89 -2.53 -20.04
N VAL A 23 -7.75 -2.65 -20.71
CA VAL A 23 -7.19 -1.65 -21.62
C VAL A 23 -6.95 -2.31 -22.97
N ASP A 24 -7.85 -2.04 -23.91
CA ASP A 24 -7.85 -2.59 -25.26
C ASP A 24 -8.69 -1.63 -26.13
N ASP A 25 -8.29 -1.34 -27.36
CA ASP A 25 -9.05 -0.47 -28.26
C ASP A 25 -10.25 -1.19 -28.89
N GLU A 26 -10.29 -2.53 -28.82
CA GLU A 26 -11.38 -3.35 -29.35
C GLU A 26 -12.52 -3.54 -28.33
N GLU A 27 -13.69 -2.98 -28.62
CA GLU A 27 -14.88 -3.08 -27.76
C GLU A 27 -15.35 -4.53 -27.55
N GLU A 28 -15.14 -5.41 -28.53
CA GLU A 28 -15.47 -6.83 -28.43
C GLU A 28 -14.63 -7.53 -27.35
N VAL A 29 -13.35 -7.19 -27.21
CA VAL A 29 -12.48 -7.77 -26.18
C VAL A 29 -13.00 -7.45 -24.79
N HIS A 30 -13.53 -6.25 -24.58
CA HIS A 30 -14.12 -5.84 -23.32
C HIS A 30 -15.38 -6.66 -23.01
N HIS A 31 -16.26 -6.83 -24.00
CA HIS A 31 -17.48 -7.62 -23.86
C HIS A 31 -17.19 -9.08 -23.55
N VAL A 32 -16.33 -9.73 -24.33
CA VAL A 32 -15.94 -11.14 -24.15
C VAL A 32 -15.29 -11.35 -22.79
N THR A 33 -14.36 -10.47 -22.39
CA THR A 33 -13.67 -10.58 -21.10
C THR A 33 -14.66 -10.46 -19.93
N LYS A 34 -15.59 -9.50 -19.99
CA LYS A 34 -16.64 -9.32 -18.97
C LYS A 34 -17.59 -10.52 -18.92
N LEU A 35 -17.96 -11.08 -20.08
CA LEU A 35 -18.84 -12.24 -20.17
C LEU A 35 -18.20 -13.48 -19.54
N VAL A 36 -16.94 -13.78 -19.92
CA VAL A 36 -16.19 -14.94 -19.42
C VAL A 36 -15.99 -14.89 -17.90
N LEU A 37 -15.85 -13.69 -17.34
CA LEU A 37 -15.60 -13.47 -15.92
C LEU A 37 -16.82 -12.98 -15.14
N SER A 38 -18.02 -13.02 -15.73
CA SER A 38 -19.25 -12.51 -15.12
C SER A 38 -19.61 -13.20 -13.80
N ASP A 39 -19.40 -14.51 -13.74
CA ASP A 39 -19.62 -15.35 -12.56
C ASP A 39 -18.36 -15.54 -11.70
N PHE A 40 -17.29 -14.77 -11.97
CA PHE A 40 -16.05 -14.88 -11.21
C PHE A 40 -16.25 -14.42 -9.76
N ILE A 41 -15.99 -15.33 -8.82
CA ILE A 41 -15.98 -15.05 -7.38
C ILE A 41 -14.69 -15.60 -6.78
N PHE A 42 -13.94 -14.74 -6.11
CA PHE A 42 -12.74 -15.13 -5.38
C PHE A 42 -12.71 -14.47 -4.00
N ASN A 43 -12.54 -15.28 -2.95
CA ASN A 43 -12.64 -14.86 -1.54
C ASN A 43 -13.95 -14.10 -1.26
N SER A 44 -15.07 -14.63 -1.78
CA SER A 44 -16.42 -14.08 -1.66
C SER A 44 -16.59 -12.66 -2.23
N ARG A 45 -15.68 -12.23 -3.11
CA ARG A 45 -15.72 -10.95 -3.81
C ARG A 45 -15.85 -11.15 -5.31
N LYS A 46 -16.70 -10.34 -5.94
CA LYS A 46 -16.85 -10.25 -7.40
C LYS A 46 -15.83 -9.27 -7.99
N ILE A 47 -15.71 -9.27 -9.31
CA ILE A 47 -14.94 -8.28 -10.05
C ILE A 47 -15.79 -7.04 -10.34
N GLU A 48 -15.18 -5.86 -10.19
CA GLU A 48 -15.63 -4.61 -10.79
C GLU A 48 -14.75 -4.33 -12.00
N PHE A 49 -15.35 -4.22 -13.19
CA PHE A 49 -14.60 -3.94 -14.41
C PHE A 49 -14.54 -2.44 -14.67
N LEU A 50 -13.32 -1.95 -14.87
CA LEU A 50 -13.05 -0.64 -15.44
C LEU A 50 -12.59 -0.84 -16.88
N SER A 51 -13.00 0.02 -17.79
CA SER A 51 -12.66 -0.08 -19.21
C SER A 51 -12.00 1.21 -19.67
N ALA A 52 -10.86 1.08 -20.33
CA ALA A 52 -10.19 2.14 -21.07
C ALA A 52 -9.96 1.66 -22.49
N TYR A 53 -10.24 2.52 -23.46
CA TYR A 53 -10.07 2.23 -24.89
C TYR A 53 -8.85 2.92 -25.47
N SER A 54 -8.06 3.59 -24.62
CA SER A 54 -6.84 4.30 -24.99
C SER A 54 -5.85 4.35 -23.83
N GLU A 55 -4.58 4.60 -24.15
CA GLU A 55 -3.55 4.85 -23.15
C GLU A 55 -3.94 6.02 -22.23
N ALA A 56 -4.51 7.09 -22.81
CA ALA A 56 -4.90 8.29 -22.07
C ALA A 56 -6.03 8.02 -21.06
N GLU A 57 -7.05 7.26 -21.45
CA GLU A 57 -8.12 6.85 -20.55
C GLU A 57 -7.61 5.94 -19.43
N ALA A 58 -6.72 4.99 -19.77
CA ALA A 58 -6.13 4.09 -18.80
C ALA A 58 -5.34 4.87 -17.74
N ARG A 59 -4.50 5.83 -18.17
CA ARG A 59 -3.77 6.73 -17.25
C ARG A 59 -4.74 7.47 -16.33
N ASN A 60 -5.84 8.00 -16.85
CA ASN A 60 -6.83 8.72 -16.05
C ASN A 60 -7.46 7.81 -14.97
N LEU A 61 -7.88 6.59 -15.33
CA LEU A 61 -8.44 5.62 -14.39
C LEU A 61 -7.42 5.20 -13.32
N LEU A 62 -6.16 4.97 -13.71
CA LEU A 62 -5.08 4.61 -12.79
C LEU A 62 -4.78 5.70 -11.77
N ASN A 63 -4.88 6.99 -12.15
CA ASN A 63 -4.74 8.10 -11.21
C ASN A 63 -5.92 8.23 -10.24
N ARG A 64 -7.13 7.89 -10.70
CA ARG A 64 -8.36 7.96 -9.88
C ARG A 64 -8.50 6.78 -8.93
N HIS A 65 -7.93 5.62 -9.29
CA HIS A 65 -8.12 4.37 -8.57
C HIS A 65 -6.79 3.73 -8.18
N ASN A 66 -6.38 3.96 -6.93
CA ASN A 66 -5.17 3.35 -6.35
C ASN A 66 -5.35 1.88 -5.91
N ASP A 67 -6.59 1.36 -5.99
CA ASP A 67 -7.00 0.04 -5.54
C ASP A 67 -7.33 -0.92 -6.68
N ILE A 68 -6.91 -0.60 -7.91
CA ILE A 68 -6.95 -1.53 -9.04
C ILE A 68 -6.05 -2.74 -8.70
N ALA A 69 -6.63 -3.93 -8.73
CA ALA A 69 -5.95 -5.17 -8.42
C ALA A 69 -5.18 -5.71 -9.64
N VAL A 70 -5.84 -5.67 -10.81
CA VAL A 70 -5.32 -6.25 -12.05
C VAL A 70 -5.57 -5.29 -13.22
N VAL A 71 -4.59 -5.18 -14.11
CA VAL A 71 -4.71 -4.56 -15.43
C VAL A 71 -4.54 -5.66 -16.48
N LEU A 72 -5.57 -5.86 -17.31
CA LEU A 72 -5.51 -6.64 -18.54
C LEU A 72 -5.23 -5.65 -19.67
N LEU A 73 -4.06 -5.74 -20.29
CA LEU A 73 -3.54 -4.70 -21.16
C LEU A 73 -3.14 -5.26 -22.52
N ASP A 74 -3.65 -4.69 -23.61
CA ASP A 74 -3.11 -4.93 -24.94
C ASP A 74 -1.78 -4.20 -25.14
N VAL A 75 -0.83 -4.86 -25.79
CA VAL A 75 0.46 -4.29 -26.16
C VAL A 75 0.32 -3.28 -27.29
N VAL A 76 -0.51 -3.61 -28.29
CA VAL A 76 -0.68 -2.84 -29.52
C VAL A 76 -2.07 -2.22 -29.52
N MET A 77 -2.13 -0.89 -29.45
CA MET A 77 -3.38 -0.13 -29.54
C MET A 77 -3.15 1.02 -30.53
N GLU A 78 -3.06 2.27 -30.07
CA GLU A 78 -2.83 3.44 -30.94
C GLU A 78 -1.44 3.45 -31.60
N ARG A 79 -0.49 2.77 -30.97
CA ARG A 79 0.89 2.54 -31.43
C ARG A 79 1.34 1.14 -30.99
N ASP A 80 2.29 0.58 -31.73
CA ASP A 80 2.89 -0.75 -31.51
C ASP A 80 3.48 -0.99 -30.11
N ASP A 81 3.70 0.06 -29.32
CA ASP A 81 4.31 0.00 -27.99
C ASP A 81 3.49 0.71 -26.90
N SER A 82 2.23 1.05 -27.17
CA SER A 82 1.38 1.82 -26.24
C SER A 82 1.17 1.11 -24.92
N GLY A 83 0.95 -0.21 -24.94
CA GLY A 83 0.84 -1.01 -23.73
C GLY A 83 2.12 -0.98 -22.89
N LEU A 84 3.29 -1.15 -23.52
CA LEU A 84 4.57 -1.12 -22.81
C LEU A 84 4.86 0.25 -22.19
N LYS A 85 4.50 1.34 -22.88
CA LYS A 85 4.59 2.71 -22.34
C LYS A 85 3.69 2.89 -21.11
N LEU A 86 2.47 2.34 -21.15
CA LEU A 86 1.57 2.36 -20.00
C LEU A 86 2.14 1.56 -18.82
N VAL A 87 2.77 0.41 -19.06
CA VAL A 87 3.44 -0.35 -17.99
C VAL A 87 4.54 0.49 -17.33
N ARG A 88 5.40 1.11 -18.14
CA ARG A 88 6.44 2.01 -17.62
C ARG A 88 5.84 3.16 -16.82
N TYR A 89 4.76 3.75 -17.30
CA TYR A 89 4.03 4.77 -16.54
C TYR A 89 3.58 4.26 -15.16
N ILE A 90 2.98 3.08 -15.09
CA ILE A 90 2.51 2.49 -13.83
C ILE A 90 3.67 2.25 -12.83
N ARG A 91 4.81 1.74 -13.33
CA ARG A 91 5.95 1.35 -12.49
C ARG A 91 6.89 2.51 -12.14
N GLU A 92 7.20 3.38 -13.10
CA GLU A 92 8.19 4.46 -12.93
C GLU A 92 7.54 5.75 -12.41
N GLU A 93 6.40 6.15 -12.99
CA GLU A 93 5.75 7.43 -12.67
C GLU A 93 4.78 7.30 -11.49
N LEU A 94 3.81 6.37 -11.55
CA LEU A 94 2.86 6.13 -10.46
C LEU A 94 3.50 5.37 -9.28
N LYS A 95 4.64 4.70 -9.51
CA LYS A 95 5.32 3.84 -8.53
C LYS A 95 4.39 2.78 -7.92
N ASN A 96 3.40 2.35 -8.68
CA ASN A 96 2.45 1.34 -8.24
C ASN A 96 2.99 -0.04 -8.60
N HIS A 97 3.80 -0.62 -7.72
CA HIS A 97 4.29 -2.00 -7.84
C HIS A 97 3.31 -3.04 -7.31
N LEU A 98 2.22 -2.61 -6.66
CA LEU A 98 1.23 -3.51 -6.08
C LEU A 98 0.30 -4.06 -7.15
N VAL A 99 -0.15 -3.22 -8.08
CA VAL A 99 -1.07 -3.63 -9.15
C VAL A 99 -0.44 -4.70 -10.03
N ARG A 100 -1.24 -5.71 -10.36
CA ARG A 100 -0.80 -6.79 -11.26
C ARG A 100 -1.11 -6.45 -12.70
N ILE A 101 -0.17 -6.70 -13.59
CA ILE A 101 -0.32 -6.41 -15.02
C ILE A 101 -0.22 -7.71 -15.80
N ILE A 102 -1.22 -7.99 -16.63
CA ILE A 102 -1.25 -9.10 -17.57
C ILE A 102 -1.27 -8.49 -18.97
N LEU A 103 -0.22 -8.74 -19.75
CA LEU A 103 -0.17 -8.35 -21.15
C LEU A 103 -0.90 -9.37 -22.02
N ARG A 104 -1.68 -8.85 -22.98
CA ARG A 104 -2.34 -9.60 -24.05
C ARG A 104 -1.82 -9.06 -25.38
N THR A 105 -1.55 -9.90 -26.38
CA THR A 105 -1.27 -9.43 -27.75
C THR A 105 -1.75 -10.44 -28.80
N GLY A 106 -2.22 -9.95 -29.94
CA GLY A 106 -2.53 -10.78 -31.11
C GLY A 106 -1.33 -11.11 -32.00
N GLN A 107 -0.21 -10.40 -31.86
CA GLN A 107 0.98 -10.58 -32.70
C GLN A 107 2.28 -10.48 -31.87
N PRO A 108 2.97 -11.60 -31.59
CA PRO A 108 4.27 -11.58 -30.93
C PRO A 108 5.35 -11.14 -31.94
N GLY A 109 5.76 -9.87 -31.91
CA GLY A 109 6.63 -9.31 -32.96
C GLY A 109 7.94 -8.65 -32.52
N ARG A 110 8.07 -8.17 -31.27
CA ARG A 110 9.20 -7.31 -30.88
C ARG A 110 10.21 -7.90 -29.91
N ALA A 111 9.79 -8.78 -28.99
CA ALA A 111 10.69 -9.38 -28.01
C ALA A 111 10.10 -10.71 -27.50
N PRO A 112 10.94 -11.69 -27.15
CA PRO A 112 10.47 -12.92 -26.50
C PRO A 112 9.79 -12.56 -25.18
N GLU A 113 8.69 -13.26 -24.86
CA GLU A 113 7.82 -12.97 -23.70
C GLU A 113 8.61 -12.87 -22.40
N SER A 114 9.62 -13.73 -22.23
CA SER A 114 10.51 -13.78 -21.07
C SER A 114 11.23 -12.45 -20.81
N ASN A 115 11.62 -11.73 -21.86
CA ASN A 115 12.31 -10.45 -21.71
C ASN A 115 11.34 -9.35 -21.30
N VAL A 116 10.14 -9.34 -21.89
CA VAL A 116 9.11 -8.36 -21.53
C VAL A 116 8.69 -8.52 -20.07
N ILE A 117 8.56 -9.76 -19.59
CA ILE A 117 8.21 -10.04 -18.20
C ILE A 117 9.23 -9.46 -17.22
N LEU A 118 10.52 -9.66 -17.51
CA LEU A 118 11.61 -9.22 -16.63
C LEU A 118 11.89 -7.72 -16.72
N GLU A 119 11.89 -7.15 -17.93
CA GLU A 119 12.22 -5.73 -18.14
C GLU A 119 11.12 -4.79 -17.65
N TYR A 120 9.86 -5.18 -17.79
CA TYR A 120 8.72 -4.31 -17.48
C TYR A 120 8.02 -4.65 -16.15
N ASP A 121 8.52 -5.62 -15.37
CA ASP A 121 7.96 -6.03 -14.08
C ASP A 121 6.44 -6.30 -14.15
N ILE A 122 6.06 -7.13 -15.14
CA ILE A 122 4.68 -7.58 -15.36
C ILE A 122 4.48 -8.99 -14.79
N ASN A 123 3.23 -9.38 -14.56
CA ASN A 123 2.91 -10.62 -13.86
C ASN A 123 2.60 -11.80 -14.79
N ASP A 124 2.11 -11.52 -16.01
CA ASP A 124 1.88 -12.55 -17.01
C ASP A 124 1.89 -11.91 -18.42
N TYR A 125 2.18 -12.73 -19.42
CA TYR A 125 2.08 -12.41 -20.84
C TYR A 125 1.33 -13.55 -21.54
N LYS A 126 0.35 -13.21 -22.37
CA LYS A 126 -0.50 -14.19 -23.06
C LYS A 126 -0.85 -13.74 -24.47
N GLU A 127 -0.86 -14.67 -25.42
CA GLU A 127 -1.42 -14.42 -26.74
C GLU A 127 -2.96 -14.34 -26.69
N LYS A 128 -3.56 -13.40 -27.42
CA LYS A 128 -5.03 -13.23 -27.53
C LYS A 128 -5.70 -14.51 -28.04
N THR A 129 -5.04 -15.24 -28.94
CA THR A 129 -5.50 -16.48 -29.60
C THR A 129 -5.49 -17.70 -28.68
N GLU A 130 -4.62 -17.75 -27.68
CA GLU A 130 -4.47 -18.90 -26.78
C GLU A 130 -5.34 -18.82 -25.51
N LEU A 131 -6.01 -17.68 -25.29
CA LEU A 131 -6.69 -17.36 -24.05
C LEU A 131 -8.10 -17.95 -24.00
N THR A 132 -8.19 -19.25 -23.71
CA THR A 132 -9.49 -19.89 -23.40
C THR A 132 -10.09 -19.31 -22.11
N ALA A 133 -11.42 -19.41 -21.97
CA ALA A 133 -12.12 -18.98 -20.76
C ALA A 133 -11.55 -19.61 -19.47
N GLN A 134 -11.20 -20.90 -19.52
CA GLN A 134 -10.61 -21.61 -18.38
C GLN A 134 -9.20 -21.12 -18.03
N LYS A 135 -8.36 -20.84 -19.04
CA LYS A 135 -7.03 -20.26 -18.82
C LYS A 135 -7.16 -18.87 -18.21
N LEU A 136 -8.02 -18.01 -18.76
CA LEU A 136 -8.26 -16.67 -18.21
C LEU A 136 -8.75 -16.74 -16.76
N PHE A 137 -9.69 -17.63 -16.44
CA PHE A 137 -10.16 -17.82 -15.06
C PHE A 137 -9.01 -18.17 -14.11
N THR A 138 -8.20 -19.16 -14.48
CA THR A 138 -7.07 -19.63 -13.65
C THR A 138 -6.03 -18.52 -13.46
N THR A 139 -5.69 -17.79 -14.54
CA THR A 139 -4.80 -16.63 -14.48
C THR A 139 -5.36 -15.53 -13.59
N MET A 140 -6.66 -15.24 -13.65
CA MET A 140 -7.29 -14.24 -12.78
C MET A 140 -7.23 -14.64 -11.31
N VAL A 141 -7.49 -15.92 -10.97
CA VAL A 141 -7.35 -16.42 -9.60
C VAL A 141 -5.91 -16.25 -9.10
N ALA A 142 -4.92 -16.68 -9.87
CA ALA A 142 -3.51 -16.57 -9.50
C ALA A 142 -3.09 -15.11 -9.31
N THR A 143 -3.50 -14.24 -10.22
CA THR A 143 -3.13 -12.83 -10.24
C THR A 143 -3.78 -12.04 -9.11
N ILE A 144 -5.08 -12.20 -8.87
CA ILE A 144 -5.77 -11.55 -7.74
C ILE A 144 -5.23 -12.05 -6.40
N ARG A 145 -4.93 -13.36 -6.28
CA ARG A 145 -4.27 -13.90 -5.10
C ARG A 145 -2.92 -13.22 -4.86
N SER A 146 -2.09 -13.12 -5.90
CA SER A 146 -0.79 -12.43 -5.84
C SER A 146 -0.92 -10.96 -5.43
N TYR A 147 -1.93 -10.24 -5.93
CA TYR A 147 -2.23 -8.87 -5.51
C TYR A 147 -2.59 -8.79 -4.02
N ARG A 148 -3.53 -9.62 -3.55
CA ARG A 148 -3.93 -9.68 -2.14
C ARG A 148 -2.72 -9.91 -1.23
N ASP A 149 -1.86 -10.85 -1.61
CA ASP A 149 -0.73 -11.26 -0.80
C ASP A 149 0.31 -10.14 -0.70
N ILE A 150 0.67 -9.49 -1.82
CA ILE A 150 1.62 -8.37 -1.79
C ILE A 150 1.08 -7.14 -1.06
N VAL A 151 -0.23 -6.85 -1.19
CA VAL A 151 -0.87 -5.76 -0.44
C VAL A 151 -0.84 -6.04 1.05
N THR A 152 -1.05 -7.29 1.45
CA THR A 152 -0.96 -7.71 2.85
C THR A 152 0.46 -7.52 3.37
N ILE A 153 1.47 -7.95 2.60
CA ILE A 153 2.89 -7.76 2.94
C ILE A 153 3.23 -6.27 3.08
N ASP A 154 2.84 -5.42 2.13
CA ASP A 154 3.13 -3.98 2.16
C ASP A 154 2.46 -3.28 3.35
N LYS A 155 1.21 -3.67 3.68
CA LYS A 155 0.52 -3.19 4.88
C LYS A 155 1.27 -3.57 6.16
N SER A 156 1.70 -4.83 6.27
CA SER A 156 2.48 -5.31 7.42
C SER A 156 3.81 -4.57 7.54
N ARG A 157 4.53 -4.37 6.43
CA ARG A 157 5.78 -3.58 6.39
C ARG A 157 5.57 -2.16 6.90
N LYS A 158 4.57 -1.45 6.36
CA LYS A 158 4.21 -0.08 6.79
C LYS A 158 3.79 -0.02 8.26
N GLY A 159 3.08 -1.04 8.74
CA GLY A 159 2.72 -1.17 10.15
C GLY A 159 3.95 -1.29 11.05
N LEU A 160 4.88 -2.18 10.69
CA LEU A 160 6.12 -2.37 11.44
C LEU A 160 7.01 -1.10 11.42
N GLU A 161 7.11 -0.41 10.28
CA GLU A 161 7.83 0.87 10.19
C GLU A 161 7.27 1.92 11.15
N LYS A 162 5.94 1.99 11.31
CA LYS A 162 5.30 2.89 12.29
C LYS A 162 5.65 2.49 13.72
N ILE A 163 5.64 1.20 14.04
CA ILE A 163 6.00 0.69 15.37
C ILE A 163 7.45 1.05 15.70
N ILE A 164 8.39 0.79 14.78
CA ILE A 164 9.81 1.13 14.97
C ILE A 164 9.99 2.63 15.23
N LYS A 165 9.38 3.48 14.39
CA LYS A 165 9.44 4.95 14.55
C LYS A 165 8.87 5.42 15.89
N ALA A 166 7.76 4.84 16.33
CA ALA A 166 7.15 5.17 17.63
C ALA A 166 8.06 4.74 18.80
N SER A 167 8.64 3.54 18.73
CA SER A 167 9.56 3.03 19.75
C SER A 167 10.80 3.92 19.91
N SER A 168 11.44 4.35 18.81
CA SER A 168 12.58 5.28 18.88
C SER A 168 12.25 6.57 19.63
N ARG A 169 11.07 7.15 19.36
CA ARG A 169 10.60 8.36 20.05
C ARG A 169 10.35 8.14 21.54
N ILE A 170 9.84 6.97 21.94
CA ILE A 170 9.67 6.62 23.35
C ILE A 170 11.03 6.48 24.04
N PHE A 171 12.01 5.84 23.39
CA PHE A 171 13.36 5.70 23.92
C PHE A 171 14.05 7.07 24.13
N GLU A 172 13.92 8.00 23.19
CA GLU A 172 14.44 9.37 23.31
C GLU A 172 13.83 10.12 24.51
N ILE A 173 12.51 10.02 24.72
CA ILE A 173 11.84 10.66 25.86
C ILE A 173 12.30 10.04 27.19
N GLN A 174 12.41 8.72 27.26
CA GLN A 174 12.87 8.04 28.48
C GLN A 174 14.32 8.38 28.82
N SER A 175 15.19 8.50 27.81
CA SER A 175 16.59 8.89 28.01
C SER A 175 16.72 10.35 28.45
N LEU A 176 15.95 11.28 27.88
CA LEU A 176 15.93 12.68 28.33
C LEU A 176 15.43 12.81 29.78
N LYS A 177 14.37 12.08 30.16
CA LYS A 177 13.86 12.09 31.54
C LYS A 177 14.91 11.57 32.53
N ARG A 178 15.57 10.45 32.21
CA ARG A 178 16.65 9.90 33.05
C ARG A 178 17.83 10.85 33.16
N PHE A 179 18.21 11.50 32.06
CA PHE A 179 19.26 12.51 32.06
C PHE A 179 18.92 13.70 32.97
N ALA A 180 17.73 14.27 32.82
CA ALA A 180 17.26 15.37 33.66
C ALA A 180 17.24 15.00 35.15
N SER A 181 16.75 13.80 35.49
CA SER A 181 16.80 13.29 36.87
C SER A 181 18.22 13.16 37.39
N GLY A 182 19.16 12.62 36.62
CA GLY A 182 20.56 12.49 37.04
C GLY A 182 21.26 13.86 37.22
N VAL A 183 20.95 14.84 36.36
CA VAL A 183 21.44 16.22 36.54
C VAL A 183 20.85 16.85 37.80
N LEU A 184 19.57 16.65 38.08
CA LEU A 184 18.91 17.19 39.25
C LEU A 184 19.45 16.58 40.55
N GLU A 185 19.70 15.26 40.57
CA GLU A 185 20.37 14.58 41.69
C GLU A 185 21.78 15.14 41.94
N GLN A 186 22.57 15.35 40.87
CA GLN A 186 23.90 15.97 40.98
C GLN A 186 23.81 17.40 41.52
N LEU A 187 22.88 18.22 41.00
CA LEU A 187 22.67 19.58 41.50
C LEU A 187 22.25 19.59 42.97
N CYS A 188 21.31 18.73 43.38
CA CYS A 188 20.92 18.58 44.78
C CYS A 188 22.09 18.11 45.66
N SER A 189 22.99 17.26 45.17
CA SER A 189 24.17 16.82 45.92
C SER A 189 25.22 17.93 46.09
N LEU A 190 25.37 18.81 45.09
CA LEU A 190 26.25 19.98 45.15
C LEU A 190 25.65 21.08 46.02
N LEU A 191 24.32 21.24 45.97
CA LEU A 191 23.55 22.14 46.81
C LEU A 191 23.23 21.53 48.18
N ASN A 192 23.85 20.41 48.54
CA ASN A 192 23.69 19.81 49.87
C ASN A 192 24.39 20.71 50.89
N MET A 193 23.67 21.78 51.22
CA MET A 193 23.80 22.61 52.40
C MET A 193 23.93 21.65 53.58
N GLU A 194 25.12 21.66 54.19
CA GLU A 194 25.38 20.89 55.39
C GLU A 194 24.29 21.20 56.42
N ASN A 195 23.67 20.11 56.90
CA ASN A 195 22.71 20.01 58.00
C ASN A 195 22.57 21.28 58.85
N ASP A 196 21.40 21.93 58.77
CA ASP A 196 20.51 21.99 59.93
C ASP A 196 19.14 22.58 59.56
N ALA A 197 18.11 21.86 60.00
CA ALA A 197 16.73 22.30 60.23
C ALA A 197 16.00 23.05 59.11
N VAL A 198 15.04 22.36 58.47
CA VAL A 198 13.60 22.64 58.59
C VAL A 198 12.89 21.87 57.47
N TYR A 199 11.89 21.07 57.86
CA TYR A 199 10.89 20.51 56.95
C TYR A 199 10.26 21.65 56.14
N SER A 200 10.65 21.80 54.88
CA SER A 200 9.86 22.56 53.92
C SER A 200 9.59 21.68 52.72
N THR A 201 8.30 21.41 52.51
CA THR A 201 7.74 20.71 51.36
C THR A 201 8.42 21.18 50.08
N ILE A 202 8.98 20.22 49.32
CA ILE A 202 9.56 20.46 48.00
C ILE A 202 8.44 20.93 47.07
N GLY A 203 8.26 22.25 46.96
CA GLY A 203 7.49 22.89 45.90
C GLY A 203 8.37 22.94 44.66
N GLY A 204 8.10 22.07 43.68
CA GLY A 204 8.77 22.14 42.39
C GLY A 204 8.40 23.44 41.68
N VAL A 205 9.37 24.08 41.02
CA VAL A 205 9.14 25.26 40.19
C VAL A 205 9.23 24.88 38.72
N THR A 206 8.23 25.30 37.94
CA THR A 206 8.19 25.13 36.48
C THR A 206 8.35 26.49 35.84
N ALA A 207 9.49 26.73 35.19
CA ALA A 207 9.67 27.93 34.37
C ALA A 207 9.06 27.67 32.98
N ALA A 208 7.99 28.40 32.64
CA ALA A 208 7.49 28.48 31.28
C ALA A 208 8.12 29.69 30.58
N ARG A 209 8.55 29.49 29.33
CA ARG A 209 9.15 30.55 28.51
C ARG A 209 8.04 31.23 27.71
N GLU A 210 7.75 32.48 28.04
CA GLU A 210 7.06 33.41 27.14
C GLU A 210 8.08 34.36 26.53
N ASP A 211 7.74 34.90 25.35
CA ASP A 211 8.64 35.38 24.30
C ASP A 211 9.67 36.49 24.66
N ASP A 212 9.78 36.92 25.92
CA ASP A 212 10.83 37.86 26.36
C ASP A 212 11.47 37.56 27.74
N GLY A 213 11.30 36.36 28.30
CA GLY A 213 12.05 35.96 29.50
C GLY A 213 11.52 34.74 30.25
N PHE A 214 12.36 34.21 31.16
CA PHE A 214 11.97 33.14 32.08
C PHE A 214 11.42 33.77 33.36
N THR A 215 10.18 33.42 33.73
CA THR A 215 9.63 33.73 35.04
C THR A 215 9.56 32.44 35.86
N ILE A 216 10.08 32.50 37.08
CA ILE A 216 10.18 31.40 38.05
C ILE A 216 8.91 31.40 38.90
#